data_AF-A0A9P5JSJ2-F1
#
_entry.id   AF-A0A9P5JSJ2-F1
#
_cell.length_a   1.000
_cell.length_b   1.000
_cell.length_c   1.000
_cell.angle_alpha   90.00
_cell.angle_beta   90.00
_cell.angle_gamma   90.00
#
_symmetry.space_group_name_H-M   'P 1'
#
loop_
_entity.id
_entity.type
_entity.pdbx_description
1 polymer ?
#
loop_
_entity_poly.entity_id
_entity_poly.type
_entity_poly.pdbx_seq_one_letter_code
_entity_poly.pdbx_strand_id
1 'polypeptide(L)'
;MAQLPLPPDDPKSIHPALLNAIYLAACWIVGDELRSWQDYFLAQTRRHLQQSLVEADRLIHFLWTTAILGSWYSLDGRMNEAYAMVSGCARFSLACGLEMSKFYANMDIPQTPLLSRPENLTDFLERIRLPHAIYLLDRTLAMVCGLPSMFAMPLPGRTKPDVSAGMSERQVRLLGPFLCLNDPCIWILR
;
A
#
# COMPACT_ATOMS: atom_id res chain seq x y z
N MET A 1 -12.77 9.88 5.73
CA MET A 1 -11.65 10.30 6.60
C MET A 1 -12.05 11.54 7.39
N ALA A 2 -12.77 11.40 8.49
CA ALA A 2 -13.06 12.51 9.40
C ALA A 2 -13.00 12.00 10.85
N GLN A 3 -11.78 11.73 11.32
CA GLN A 3 -11.52 11.60 12.75
C GLN A 3 -11.21 13.00 13.28
N LEU A 4 -11.81 13.37 14.41
CA LEU A 4 -11.48 14.63 15.11
C LEU A 4 -9.96 14.70 15.37
N PRO A 5 -9.36 15.91 15.40
CA PRO A 5 -7.96 16.08 15.76
C PRO A 5 -7.78 15.67 17.23
N LEU A 6 -7.56 14.39 17.45
CA LEU A 6 -7.21 13.80 18.74
C LEU A 6 -5.70 13.97 18.96
N PRO A 7 -5.24 14.10 20.22
CA PRO A 7 -3.82 14.13 20.53
C PRO A 7 -3.09 12.96 19.85
N PRO A 8 -1.83 13.14 19.39
CA PRO A 8 -1.09 12.10 18.68
C PRO A 8 -0.90 10.80 19.49
N ASP A 9 -0.94 10.92 20.82
CA ASP A 9 -0.84 9.79 21.77
C ASP A 9 -2.16 9.01 21.93
N ASP A 10 -3.27 9.52 21.38
CA ASP A 10 -4.54 8.78 21.40
C ASP A 10 -4.48 7.64 20.39
N PRO A 11 -4.79 6.37 20.77
CA PRO A 11 -4.86 5.24 19.85
C PRO A 11 -5.86 5.45 18.70
N LYS A 12 -6.83 6.36 18.85
CA LYS A 12 -7.79 6.72 17.82
C LYS A 12 -7.32 7.84 16.89
N SER A 13 -6.15 8.42 17.13
CA SER A 13 -5.55 9.41 16.22
C SER A 13 -4.95 8.75 14.97
N ILE A 14 -4.69 9.55 13.95
CA ILE A 14 -3.96 9.09 12.77
C ILE A 14 -2.50 8.84 13.16
N HIS A 15 -1.97 7.67 12.80
CA HIS A 15 -0.58 7.36 13.12
C HIS A 15 0.35 8.33 12.36
N PRO A 16 1.39 8.91 13.02
CA PRO A 16 2.25 9.92 12.39
C PRO A 16 2.94 9.40 11.12
N ALA A 17 3.20 8.09 11.01
CA ALA A 17 3.74 7.51 9.77
C ALA A 17 2.81 7.73 8.57
N LEU A 18 1.50 7.52 8.75
CA LEU A 18 0.51 7.67 7.68
C LEU A 18 0.37 9.13 7.28
N LEU A 19 0.34 10.04 8.25
CA LEU A 19 0.27 11.46 7.99
C LEU A 19 1.49 11.97 7.20
N ASN A 20 2.70 11.56 7.59
CA ASN A 20 3.92 11.92 6.85
C ASN A 20 3.95 11.32 5.43
N ALA A 21 3.43 10.12 5.23
CA ALA A 21 3.31 9.53 3.90
C ALA A 21 2.30 10.29 3.01
N ILE A 22 1.19 10.76 3.58
CA ILE A 22 0.23 11.62 2.87
C ILE A 22 0.90 12.95 2.50
N TYR A 23 1.66 13.57 3.41
CA TYR A 23 2.41 14.78 3.07
C TYR A 23 3.47 14.54 2.01
N LEU A 24 4.15 13.41 2.03
CA LEU A 24 5.10 13.03 0.99
C LEU A 24 4.41 12.90 -0.39
N ALA A 25 3.24 12.24 -0.43
CA ALA A 25 2.43 12.16 -1.64
C ALA A 25 1.94 13.54 -2.11
N ALA A 26 1.53 14.41 -1.18
CA ALA A 26 1.14 15.78 -1.49
C ALA A 26 2.31 16.61 -2.05
N CYS A 27 3.53 16.46 -1.50
CA CYS A 27 4.73 17.12 -2.02
C CYS A 27 5.06 16.69 -3.45
N TRP A 28 4.72 15.44 -3.82
CA TRP A 28 4.87 14.98 -5.19
C TRP A 28 3.83 15.59 -6.14
N ILE A 29 2.56 15.70 -5.70
CA ILE A 29 1.47 16.29 -6.50
C ILE A 29 1.67 17.80 -6.73
N VAL A 30 2.05 18.54 -5.67
CA VAL A 30 2.17 20.01 -5.73
C VAL A 30 3.42 20.44 -6.49
N GLY A 31 4.49 19.63 -6.47
CA GLY A 31 5.69 19.86 -7.30
C GLY A 31 6.75 20.76 -6.63
N ASP A 32 7.39 21.61 -7.44
CA ASP A 32 8.71 22.20 -7.15
C ASP A 32 8.80 22.99 -5.83
N GLU A 33 7.72 23.63 -5.37
CA GLU A 33 7.72 24.41 -4.12
C GLU A 33 7.92 23.55 -2.85
N LEU A 34 7.46 22.29 -2.89
CA LEU A 34 7.51 21.36 -1.75
C LEU A 34 8.55 20.26 -1.94
N ARG A 35 9.31 20.28 -3.03
CA ARG A 35 10.27 19.23 -3.36
C ARG A 35 11.38 19.09 -2.32
N SER A 36 11.82 20.19 -1.72
CA SER A 36 12.83 20.20 -0.65
C SER A 36 12.37 19.50 0.63
N TRP A 37 11.06 19.35 0.84
CA TRP A 37 10.49 18.68 2.01
C TRP A 37 10.30 17.17 1.82
N GLN A 38 10.45 16.65 0.60
CA GLN A 38 10.26 15.23 0.30
C GLN A 38 11.20 14.35 1.13
N ASP A 39 12.49 14.69 1.18
CA ASP A 39 13.48 13.92 1.96
C ASP A 39 13.17 13.94 3.45
N TYR A 40 12.69 15.07 3.97
CA TYR A 40 12.28 15.20 5.37
C TYR A 40 11.10 14.28 5.69
N PHE A 41 10.02 14.35 4.90
CA PHE A 41 8.84 13.51 5.11
C PHE A 41 9.13 12.03 4.86
N LEU A 42 10.02 11.70 3.91
CA LEU A 42 10.47 10.34 3.65
C LEU A 42 11.21 9.77 4.86
N ALA A 43 12.19 10.50 5.41
CA ALA A 43 12.94 10.07 6.59
C ALA A 43 12.01 9.87 7.80
N GLN A 44 11.09 10.80 8.02
CA GLN A 44 10.15 10.73 9.12
C GLN A 44 9.13 9.59 8.98
N THR A 45 8.63 9.37 7.76
CA THR A 45 7.75 8.24 7.44
C THR A 45 8.44 6.92 7.75
N ARG A 46 9.67 6.72 7.26
CA ARG A 46 10.45 5.48 7.50
C ARG A 46 10.66 5.23 9.00
N ARG A 47 11.02 6.27 9.76
CA ARG A 47 11.24 6.16 11.21
C ARG A 47 9.98 5.74 11.95
N HIS A 48 8.86 6.42 11.72
CA HIS A 48 7.60 6.07 12.39
C HIS A 48 7.02 4.74 11.90
N LEU A 49 7.26 4.36 10.65
CA LEU A 49 6.84 3.06 10.11
C LEU A 49 7.54 1.91 10.84
N GLN A 50 8.86 2.04 11.09
CA GLN A 50 9.61 1.07 11.90
C GLN A 50 9.10 1.02 13.35
N GLN A 51 8.81 2.17 13.94
CA GLN A 51 8.27 2.25 15.30
C GLN A 51 6.91 1.55 15.41
N SER A 52 5.99 1.79 14.48
CA SER A 52 4.68 1.13 14.42
C SER A 52 4.81 -0.39 14.34
N LEU A 53 5.80 -0.91 13.61
CA LEU A 53 6.04 -2.35 13.52
C LEU A 53 6.60 -2.94 14.81
N VAL A 54 7.51 -2.23 15.49
CA VAL A 54 8.11 -2.66 16.77
C VAL A 54 7.07 -2.67 17.89
N GLU A 55 6.21 -1.65 17.94
CA GLU A 55 5.17 -1.49 18.96
C GLU A 55 3.88 -2.24 18.61
N ALA A 56 3.80 -2.82 17.40
CA ALA A 56 2.58 -3.35 16.81
C ALA A 56 1.39 -2.36 16.88
N ASP A 57 1.68 -1.06 16.83
CA ASP A 57 0.68 0.00 16.93
C ASP A 57 0.04 0.28 15.56
N ARG A 58 -1.30 0.35 15.53
CA ARG A 58 -2.09 0.76 14.35
C ARG A 58 -1.63 0.11 13.04
N LEU A 59 -1.54 -1.22 13.01
CA LEU A 59 -1.04 -2.02 11.87
C LEU A 59 -1.77 -1.76 10.54
N ILE A 60 -3.04 -1.35 10.57
CA ILE A 60 -3.77 -0.93 9.35
C ILE A 60 -3.16 0.35 8.76
N HIS A 61 -2.81 1.32 9.61
CA HIS A 61 -2.13 2.52 9.18
C HIS A 61 -0.72 2.20 8.66
N PHE A 62 0.00 1.25 9.27
CA PHE A 62 1.28 0.75 8.75
C PHE A 62 1.15 0.21 7.32
N LEU A 63 0.13 -0.61 7.05
CA LEU A 63 -0.11 -1.17 5.72
C LEU A 63 -0.46 -0.08 4.69
N TRP A 64 -1.32 0.88 5.03
CA TRP A 64 -1.61 2.03 4.17
C TRP A 64 -0.38 2.88 3.90
N THR A 65 0.40 3.17 4.95
CA THR A 65 1.65 3.95 4.84
C THR A 65 2.62 3.26 3.89
N THR A 66 2.78 1.94 4.02
CA THR A 66 3.66 1.14 3.15
C THR A 66 3.17 1.12 1.70
N ALA A 67 1.85 1.07 1.48
CA ALA A 67 1.27 1.15 0.14
C ALA A 67 1.54 2.51 -0.52
N ILE A 68 1.30 3.63 0.19
CA ILE A 68 1.59 4.99 -0.31
C ILE A 68 3.08 5.15 -0.58
N LEU A 69 3.93 4.69 0.33
CA LEU A 69 5.38 4.79 0.19
C LEU A 69 5.92 3.95 -0.97
N GLY A 70 5.34 2.76 -1.20
CA GLY A 70 5.62 1.93 -2.37
C GLY A 70 5.26 2.63 -3.68
N SER A 71 4.10 3.29 -3.75
CA SER A 71 3.73 4.13 -4.89
C SER A 71 4.73 5.26 -5.10
N TRP A 72 5.12 5.97 -4.03
CA TRP A 72 6.09 7.04 -4.12
C TRP A 72 7.45 6.58 -4.67
N TYR A 73 8.00 5.45 -4.19
CA TYR A 73 9.25 4.91 -4.76
C TYR A 73 9.11 4.53 -6.23
N SER A 74 7.92 4.09 -6.65
CA SER A 74 7.63 3.79 -8.04
C SER A 74 7.70 5.07 -8.88
N LEU A 75 7.12 6.16 -8.39
CA LEU A 75 7.12 7.47 -9.06
C LEU A 75 8.53 8.10 -9.08
N ASP A 76 9.33 7.89 -8.03
CA ASP A 76 10.74 8.32 -7.95
C ASP A 76 11.67 7.46 -8.85
N GLY A 77 11.15 6.40 -9.49
CA GLY A 77 11.91 5.52 -10.37
C GLY A 77 12.66 4.38 -9.65
N ARG A 78 12.52 4.25 -8.34
CA ARG A 78 13.14 3.22 -7.48
C ARG A 78 12.30 1.95 -7.45
N MET A 79 12.06 1.37 -8.63
CA MET A 79 11.13 0.24 -8.82
C MET A 79 11.48 -1.00 -7.98
N ASN A 80 12.76 -1.33 -7.83
CA ASN A 80 13.19 -2.49 -7.03
C ASN A 80 12.86 -2.32 -5.53
N GLU A 81 13.04 -1.09 -5.01
CA GLU A 81 12.69 -0.79 -3.62
C GLU A 81 11.18 -0.78 -3.41
N ALA A 82 10.45 -0.20 -4.37
CA ALA A 82 8.99 -0.24 -4.38
C ALA A 82 8.48 -1.69 -4.36
N TYR A 83 8.99 -2.53 -5.25
CA TYR A 83 8.61 -3.95 -5.32
C TYR A 83 8.94 -4.69 -4.02
N ALA A 84 10.15 -4.56 -3.49
CA ALA A 84 10.54 -5.24 -2.26
C ALA A 84 9.66 -4.83 -1.07
N MET A 85 9.34 -3.55 -0.98
CA MET A 85 8.48 -2.99 0.07
C MET A 85 7.04 -3.47 -0.05
N VAL A 86 6.44 -3.37 -1.25
CA VAL A 86 5.05 -3.77 -1.48
C VAL A 86 4.90 -5.30 -1.37
N SER A 87 5.86 -6.08 -1.85
CA SER A 87 5.88 -7.54 -1.69
C SER A 87 5.91 -7.94 -0.21
N GLY A 88 6.73 -7.27 0.61
CA GLY A 88 6.74 -7.45 2.06
C GLY A 88 5.39 -7.10 2.70
N CYS A 89 4.80 -5.97 2.27
CA CYS A 89 3.48 -5.52 2.71
C CYS A 89 2.39 -6.55 2.39
N ALA A 90 2.40 -7.14 1.19
CA ALA A 90 1.47 -8.18 0.77
C ALA A 90 1.55 -9.44 1.66
N ARG A 91 2.77 -9.87 2.01
CA ARG A 91 2.95 -10.99 2.96
C ARG A 91 2.41 -10.65 4.34
N PHE A 92 2.69 -9.42 4.80
CA PHE A 92 2.24 -8.97 6.11
C PHE A 92 0.71 -8.83 6.17
N SER A 93 0.05 -8.36 5.11
CA SER A 93 -1.41 -8.28 5.06
C SER A 93 -2.06 -9.67 5.14
N LEU A 94 -1.47 -10.69 4.51
CA LEU A 94 -1.91 -12.08 4.64
C LEU A 94 -1.73 -12.59 6.08
N ALA A 95 -0.59 -12.29 6.72
CA ALA A 95 -0.35 -12.65 8.12
C ALA A 95 -1.35 -11.97 9.08
N CYS A 96 -1.80 -10.75 8.75
CA CYS A 96 -2.86 -10.06 9.47
C CYS A 96 -4.26 -10.64 9.20
N GLY A 97 -4.40 -11.63 8.30
CA GLY A 97 -5.67 -12.25 7.93
C GLY A 97 -6.50 -11.43 6.96
N LEU A 98 -5.91 -10.41 6.33
CA LEU A 98 -6.58 -9.57 5.35
C LEU A 98 -6.54 -10.24 3.96
N GLU A 99 -7.21 -11.38 3.85
CA GLU A 99 -7.31 -12.14 2.60
C GLU A 99 -8.56 -11.74 1.81
N MET A 100 -8.36 -11.30 0.57
CA MET A 100 -9.40 -10.85 -0.35
C MET A 100 -10.54 -11.87 -0.53
N SER A 101 -10.23 -13.16 -0.61
CA SER A 101 -11.20 -14.24 -0.77
C SER A 101 -12.12 -14.42 0.43
N LYS A 102 -11.61 -14.21 1.66
CA LYS A 102 -12.37 -14.39 2.90
C LYS A 102 -13.41 -13.29 3.11
N PHE A 103 -13.10 -12.06 2.70
CA PHE A 103 -14.03 -10.93 2.81
C PHE A 103 -15.30 -11.10 1.95
N TYR A 104 -15.16 -11.56 0.71
CA TYR A 104 -16.31 -11.74 -0.19
C TYR A 104 -17.13 -13.00 0.11
N ALA A 105 -16.49 -14.06 0.60
CA ALA A 105 -17.17 -15.33 0.85
C ALA A 105 -18.09 -15.27 2.07
N ASN A 106 -17.65 -14.64 3.16
CA ASN A 106 -18.36 -14.71 4.43
C ASN A 106 -18.88 -13.37 4.94
N MET A 107 -18.54 -12.23 4.29
CA MET A 107 -18.76 -10.88 4.84
C MET A 107 -18.24 -10.70 6.28
N ASP A 108 -17.40 -11.63 6.73
CA ASP A 108 -16.84 -11.70 8.07
C ASP A 108 -15.34 -11.48 7.97
N ILE A 109 -14.84 -10.61 8.85
CA ILE A 109 -13.41 -10.32 8.96
C ILE A 109 -12.79 -11.43 9.82
N PRO A 110 -11.85 -12.23 9.31
CA PRO A 110 -11.17 -13.25 10.10
C PRO A 110 -10.53 -12.58 11.31
N GLN A 111 -10.90 -13.02 12.52
CA GLN A 111 -10.24 -12.53 13.72
C GLN A 111 -8.84 -13.13 13.79
N THR A 112 -7.84 -12.28 13.62
CA THR A 112 -6.43 -12.64 13.84
C THR A 112 -5.97 -12.05 15.17
N PRO A 113 -4.99 -12.67 15.84
CA PRO A 113 -4.43 -12.11 17.08
C PRO A 113 -3.75 -10.74 16.86
N LEU A 114 -3.43 -10.39 15.61
CA LEU A 114 -2.75 -9.16 15.24
C LEU A 114 -3.71 -7.98 15.00
N LEU A 115 -4.94 -8.24 14.53
CA LEU A 115 -5.90 -7.18 14.24
C LEU A 115 -7.12 -7.30 15.14
N SER A 116 -7.38 -6.24 15.91
CA SER A 116 -8.59 -6.10 16.72
C SER A 116 -9.85 -6.14 15.84
N ARG A 117 -11.00 -6.46 16.45
CA ARG A 117 -12.29 -6.38 15.77
C ARG A 117 -12.55 -4.95 15.28
N PRO A 118 -13.12 -4.74 14.09
CA PRO A 118 -13.46 -3.41 13.63
C PRO A 118 -14.50 -2.75 14.53
N GLU A 119 -14.19 -1.52 14.95
CA GLU A 119 -15.07 -0.75 15.84
C GLU A 119 -16.13 0.04 15.08
N ASN A 120 -15.82 0.47 13.86
CA ASN A 120 -16.63 1.39 13.07
C ASN A 120 -16.76 0.94 11.61
N LEU A 121 -17.81 1.40 10.92
CA LEU A 121 -17.98 1.15 9.49
C LEU A 121 -16.78 1.63 8.66
N THR A 122 -16.14 2.73 9.06
CA THR A 122 -14.94 3.24 8.39
C THR A 122 -13.77 2.25 8.47
N ASP A 123 -13.48 1.71 9.65
CA ASP A 123 -12.42 0.72 9.84
C ASP A 123 -12.71 -0.58 9.07
N PHE A 124 -13.99 -1.00 9.03
CA PHE A 124 -14.43 -2.11 8.21
C PHE A 124 -14.16 -1.87 6.71
N LEU A 125 -14.52 -0.70 6.19
CA LEU A 125 -14.29 -0.33 4.79
C LEU A 125 -12.80 -0.22 4.45
N GLU A 126 -12.00 0.32 5.36
CA GLU A 126 -10.54 0.42 5.18
C GLU A 126 -9.90 -0.98 5.08
N ARG A 127 -10.31 -1.92 5.94
CA ARG A 127 -9.83 -3.31 5.91
C ARG A 127 -10.24 -4.07 4.65
N ILE A 128 -11.36 -3.70 4.03
CA ILE A 128 -11.78 -4.27 2.73
C ILE A 128 -10.96 -3.68 1.59
N ARG A 129 -10.77 -2.35 1.57
CA ARG A 129 -10.09 -1.66 0.46
C ARG A 129 -8.60 -1.94 0.42
N LEU A 130 -7.97 -2.04 1.58
CA LEU A 130 -6.52 -2.13 1.71
C LEU A 130 -5.92 -3.36 0.99
N PRO A 131 -6.45 -4.59 1.13
CA PRO A 131 -5.97 -5.75 0.37
C PRO A 131 -6.09 -5.57 -1.15
N HIS A 132 -7.12 -4.89 -1.63
CA HIS A 132 -7.30 -4.60 -3.04
C HIS A 132 -6.22 -3.67 -3.56
N ALA A 133 -5.92 -2.60 -2.80
CA ALA A 133 -4.87 -1.65 -3.14
C ALA A 133 -3.49 -2.32 -3.16
N ILE A 134 -3.17 -3.13 -2.15
CA ILE A 134 -1.88 -3.86 -2.06
C ILE A 134 -1.78 -4.89 -3.19
N TYR A 135 -2.86 -5.61 -3.52
CA TYR A 135 -2.89 -6.55 -4.65
C TYR A 135 -2.60 -5.86 -5.98
N LEU A 136 -3.25 -4.73 -6.26
CA LEU A 136 -3.02 -3.98 -7.50
C LEU A 136 -1.57 -3.49 -7.60
N LEU A 137 -1.03 -2.96 -6.50
CA LEU A 137 0.35 -2.48 -6.42
C LEU A 137 1.36 -3.61 -6.64
N ASP A 138 1.24 -4.71 -5.89
CA ASP A 138 2.15 -5.85 -5.98
C ASP A 138 2.17 -6.42 -7.42
N ARG A 139 0.99 -6.61 -8.02
CA ARG A 139 0.87 -7.07 -9.41
C ARG A 139 1.52 -6.13 -10.40
N THR A 140 1.25 -4.84 -10.28
CA THR A 140 1.78 -3.85 -11.23
C THR A 140 3.29 -3.78 -11.14
N LEU A 141 3.84 -3.76 -9.93
CA LEU A 141 5.28 -3.74 -9.70
C LEU A 141 5.96 -5.04 -10.13
N ALA A 142 5.35 -6.19 -9.85
CA ALA A 142 5.82 -7.49 -10.32
C ALA A 142 5.93 -7.53 -11.86
N MET A 143 4.90 -7.06 -12.56
CA MET A 143 4.91 -7.00 -14.03
C MET A 143 5.97 -6.04 -14.57
N VAL A 144 6.09 -4.84 -14.00
CA VAL A 144 7.06 -3.83 -14.46
C VAL A 144 8.50 -4.27 -14.18
N CYS A 145 8.75 -4.92 -13.05
CA CYS A 145 10.09 -5.40 -12.68
C CYS A 145 10.45 -6.76 -13.30
N GLY A 146 9.50 -7.47 -13.92
CA GLY A 146 9.70 -8.84 -14.38
C GLY A 146 9.91 -9.85 -13.23
N LEU A 147 9.31 -9.57 -12.07
CA LEU A 147 9.42 -10.35 -10.84
C LEU A 147 8.10 -11.07 -10.52
N PRO A 148 8.11 -12.12 -9.67
CA PRO A 148 6.88 -12.81 -9.30
C PRO A 148 5.98 -11.95 -8.40
N SER A 149 4.67 -12.01 -8.60
CA SER A 149 3.69 -11.42 -7.66
C SER A 149 3.51 -12.32 -6.44
N MET A 150 3.33 -11.74 -5.26
CA MET A 150 3.13 -12.49 -4.02
C MET A 150 1.73 -13.11 -3.95
N PHE A 151 0.74 -12.47 -4.55
CA PHE A 151 -0.62 -13.02 -4.61
C PHE A 151 -0.69 -14.09 -5.69
N ALA A 152 -0.69 -15.35 -5.27
CA ALA A 152 -1.05 -16.46 -6.13
C ALA A 152 -2.49 -16.26 -6.63
N MET A 153 -2.69 -16.29 -7.95
CA MET A 153 -4.04 -16.31 -8.50
C MET A 153 -4.59 -17.73 -8.42
N PRO A 154 -5.74 -17.99 -7.79
CA PRO A 154 -6.63 -19.01 -8.30
C PRO A 154 -7.45 -18.35 -9.41
N LEU A 155 -7.06 -18.51 -10.67
CA LEU A 155 -8.05 -18.36 -11.74
C LEU A 155 -8.83 -19.68 -11.80
N PRO A 156 -10.16 -19.68 -11.65
CA PRO A 156 -10.95 -20.76 -12.19
C PRO A 156 -10.79 -20.71 -13.72
N GLY A 157 -9.99 -21.63 -14.26
CA GLY A 157 -10.02 -21.99 -15.69
C GLY A 157 -9.03 -21.32 -16.65
N ARG A 158 -7.90 -20.75 -16.21
CA ARG A 158 -6.85 -20.29 -17.15
C ARG A 158 -5.53 -20.99 -16.91
N THR A 159 -5.15 -21.82 -17.88
CA THR A 159 -3.85 -22.48 -18.01
C THR A 159 -2.71 -21.45 -17.97
N LYS A 160 -1.58 -21.87 -17.38
CA LYS A 160 -0.35 -21.13 -17.09
C LYS A 160 0.00 -20.10 -18.17
N PRO A 161 0.35 -18.84 -17.82
CA PRO A 161 1.12 -18.01 -18.72
C PRO A 161 2.58 -18.48 -18.67
N ASP A 162 3.14 -18.77 -19.84
CA ASP A 162 4.56 -19.04 -20.01
C ASP A 162 5.38 -17.84 -19.49
N VAL A 163 6.29 -18.14 -18.57
CA VAL A 163 7.27 -17.20 -18.02
C VAL A 163 8.40 -17.08 -19.05
N SER A 164 8.14 -16.41 -20.17
CA SER A 164 9.18 -16.10 -21.17
C SER A 164 8.77 -14.93 -22.06
N ALA A 165 8.67 -13.74 -21.49
CA ALA A 165 8.70 -12.50 -22.27
C ALA A 165 9.30 -11.39 -21.42
N GLY A 166 10.61 -11.17 -21.56
CA GLY A 166 11.25 -9.94 -21.09
C GLY A 166 10.62 -8.75 -21.81
N MET A 167 10.12 -7.79 -21.05
CA MET A 167 9.36 -6.64 -21.57
C MET A 167 10.31 -5.57 -22.11
N SER A 168 10.05 -5.04 -23.31
CA SER A 168 10.92 -4.04 -23.94
C SER A 168 10.74 -2.63 -23.33
N GLU A 169 11.77 -1.79 -23.35
CA GLU A 169 11.78 -0.40 -22.84
C GLU A 169 10.60 0.47 -23.32
N ARG A 170 10.06 0.18 -24.52
CA ARG A 170 8.92 0.92 -25.07
C ARG A 170 7.61 0.62 -24.34
N GLN A 171 7.44 -0.59 -23.81
CA GLN A 171 6.26 -0.97 -23.02
C GLN A 171 6.29 -0.38 -21.60
N VAL A 172 7.49 -0.20 -21.03
CA VAL A 172 7.68 0.51 -19.74
C VAL A 172 7.26 1.98 -19.87
N ARG A 173 7.63 2.66 -20.97
CA ARG A 173 7.22 4.05 -21.24
C ARG A 173 5.72 4.21 -21.53
N LEU A 174 5.10 3.22 -22.18
CA LEU A 174 3.66 3.21 -22.46
C LEU A 174 2.79 2.93 -21.22
N LEU A 175 3.35 2.32 -20.17
CA LEU A 175 2.67 2.07 -18.90
C LEU A 175 2.81 3.21 -17.89
N GLY A 176 3.74 4.15 -18.09
CA GLY A 176 3.87 5.36 -17.24
C GLY A 176 2.55 6.11 -17.01
N PRO A 177 1.73 6.35 -18.07
CA PRO A 177 0.39 6.94 -17.92
C PRO A 177 -0.61 6.02 -17.20
N PHE A 178 -0.49 4.69 -17.33
CA PHE A 178 -1.37 3.74 -16.64
C PHE A 178 -1.05 3.62 -15.13
N LEU A 179 0.21 3.76 -14.74
CA LEU A 179 0.63 3.92 -13.34
C LEU A 179 0.08 5.21 -12.73
N CYS A 180 0.00 6.31 -13.50
CA CYS A 180 -0.58 7.59 -13.06
C CYS A 180 -2.12 7.65 -13.12
N LEU A 181 -2.78 6.93 -14.05
CA LEU A 181 -4.26 6.92 -14.16
C LEU A 181 -4.93 5.89 -13.26
N ASN A 182 -4.21 4.81 -12.93
CA ASN A 182 -4.63 3.79 -11.96
C ASN A 182 -3.82 3.93 -10.66
N ASP A 183 -3.39 5.16 -10.37
CA ASP A 183 -2.57 5.46 -9.20
C ASP A 183 -3.37 5.13 -7.95
N PRO A 184 -2.96 4.14 -7.16
CA PRO A 184 -3.65 3.81 -5.92
C PRO A 184 -3.65 4.99 -4.96
N CYS A 185 -2.74 5.97 -5.10
CA CYS A 185 -2.79 7.22 -4.35
C CYS A 185 -4.08 8.02 -4.61
N ILE A 186 -4.60 8.00 -5.85
CA ILE A 186 -5.88 8.65 -6.19
C ILE A 186 -7.06 7.90 -5.58
N TRP A 187 -6.98 6.56 -5.46
CA TRP A 187 -7.98 5.75 -4.76
C TRP A 187 -7.91 5.85 -3.23
N ILE A 188 -6.73 6.16 -2.68
CA ILE A 188 -6.48 6.30 -1.25
C ILE A 188 -7.00 7.64 -0.71
N LEU A 189 -6.95 8.68 -1.53
CA LEU A 189 -7.32 10.05 -1.16
C LEU A 189 -8.77 10.42 -1.52
N ARG A 190 -9.57 9.49 -2.08
CA ARG A 190 -10.96 9.71 -2.53
C ARG A 190 -11.96 8.84 -1.75
#